data_AF-A0A938W6A2-F1
#
_entry.id   AF-A0A938W6A2-F1
#
_cell.length_a   1.000
_cell.length_b   1.000
_cell.length_c   1.000
_cell.angle_alpha   90.00
_cell.angle_beta   90.00
_cell.angle_gamma   90.00
#
_symmetry.space_group_name_H-M   'P 1'
#
loop_
_entity.id
_entity.type
_entity.pdbx_description
1 polymer ?
#
loop_
_entity_poly.entity_id
_entity_poly.type
_entity_poly.pdbx_seq_one_letter_code
_entity_poly.pdbx_strand_id
1 'polypeptide(L)'
;MLETIRVADLPARWAEIATTLRSGEHEFAVTEGRQVRAVIVDPARYRRLVALAEREERRRRALALPLTAATSQADWDAGFAALERVSEKFAGVSDDDLDTLFGEVLAEVRTTGTSPA
;
A
#
# COMPACT_ATOMS: atom_id res chain seq x y z
N MET A 1 -21.95 2.99 0.96
CA MET A 1 -22.59 4.29 0.66
C MET A 1 -22.07 5.33 1.63
N LEU A 2 -21.68 6.53 1.17
CA LEU A 2 -21.17 7.61 2.03
C LEU A 2 -22.33 8.51 2.48
N GLU A 3 -22.62 8.51 3.77
CA GLU A 3 -23.59 9.40 4.38
C GLU A 3 -22.89 10.61 5.02
N THR A 4 -23.53 11.77 5.02
CA THR A 4 -22.99 12.98 5.65
C THR A 4 -23.76 13.31 6.92
N ILE A 5 -23.03 13.54 8.02
CA ILE A 5 -23.59 13.88 9.33
C ILE A 5 -22.89 15.15 9.84
N ARG A 6 -23.64 16.04 10.50
CA ARG A 6 -23.03 17.20 11.15
C ARG A 6 -22.42 16.79 12.48
N VAL A 7 -21.29 17.39 12.85
CA VAL A 7 -20.62 17.17 14.15
C VAL A 7 -21.60 17.32 15.32
N ALA A 8 -22.51 18.29 15.25
CA ALA A 8 -23.52 18.54 16.28
C ALA A 8 -24.51 17.38 16.48
N ASP A 9 -24.80 16.61 15.43
CA ASP A 9 -25.76 15.50 15.46
C ASP A 9 -25.11 14.18 15.88
N LEU A 10 -23.77 14.13 15.91
CA LEU A 10 -23.00 12.92 16.16
C LEU A 10 -23.32 12.24 17.50
N PRO A 11 -23.43 12.98 18.65
CA PRO A 11 -23.73 12.33 19.93
C PRO A 11 -25.10 11.64 19.94
N ALA A 12 -26.11 12.26 19.31
CA ALA A 12 -27.47 11.71 19.27
C ALA A 12 -27.58 10.50 18.34
N ARG A 13 -26.80 10.47 17.26
CA ARG A 13 -26.84 9.39 16.25
C ARG A 13 -25.79 8.30 16.46
N TRP A 14 -24.93 8.41 17.47
CA TRP A 14 -23.78 7.50 17.63
C TRP A 14 -24.18 6.01 17.68
N ALA A 15 -25.26 5.67 18.40
CA ALA A 15 -25.72 4.29 18.52
C ALA A 15 -26.20 3.70 17.18
N GLU A 16 -26.88 4.52 16.38
CA GLU A 16 -27.32 4.18 15.02
C GLU A 16 -26.10 3.96 14.12
N ILE A 17 -25.19 4.95 14.07
CA ILE A 17 -23.95 4.91 13.28
C ILE A 17 -23.15 3.64 13.61
N ALA A 18 -22.91 3.37 14.89
CA ALA A 18 -22.16 2.20 15.33
C ALA A 18 -22.82 0.88 14.92
N THR A 19 -24.16 0.83 14.88
CA THR A 19 -24.90 -0.36 14.43
C THR A 19 -24.81 -0.53 12.92
N THR A 20 -24.99 0.56 12.17
CA THR A 20 -24.88 0.56 10.71
C THR A 20 -23.47 0.16 10.25
N LEU A 21 -22.42 0.69 10.88
CA LEU A 21 -21.03 0.31 10.60
C LEU A 21 -20.73 -1.17 10.82
N ARG A 22 -21.38 -1.81 11.80
CA ARG A 22 -21.24 -3.25 12.04
C ARG A 22 -21.94 -4.10 10.99
N SER A 23 -23.00 -3.57 10.36
CA SER A 23 -23.80 -4.30 9.38
C SER A 23 -23.20 -4.36 7.96
N GLY A 24 -22.14 -3.59 7.69
CA GLY A 24 -21.42 -3.61 6.41
C GLY A 24 -21.14 -2.21 5.85
N GLU A 25 -20.81 -2.15 4.56
CA GLU A 25 -20.14 -1.05 3.82
C GLU A 25 -20.79 0.35 3.86
N HIS A 26 -20.85 0.93 5.05
CA HIS A 26 -21.30 2.28 5.29
C HIS A 26 -20.14 3.13 5.77
N GLU A 27 -20.09 4.35 5.27
CA GLU A 27 -19.11 5.35 5.68
C GLU A 27 -19.86 6.62 6.05
N PHE A 28 -19.37 7.33 7.06
CA PHE A 28 -19.99 8.57 7.51
C PHE A 28 -18.98 9.72 7.45
N ALA A 29 -19.20 10.67 6.54
CA ALA A 29 -18.51 11.94 6.53
C ALA A 29 -19.06 12.84 7.65
N VAL A 30 -18.22 13.17 8.61
CA VAL A 30 -18.55 14.10 9.69
C VAL A 30 -18.16 15.51 9.26
N THR A 31 -19.14 16.41 9.28
CA THR A 31 -19.00 17.77 8.75
C THR A 31 -19.25 18.84 9.80
N GLU A 32 -18.50 19.94 9.69
CA GLU A 32 -18.73 21.17 10.43
C GLU A 32 -18.96 22.28 9.41
N GLY A 33 -20.21 22.74 9.30
CA GLY A 33 -20.62 23.64 8.21
C GLY A 33 -20.47 22.97 6.84
N ARG A 34 -19.63 23.51 5.96
CA ARG A 34 -19.33 22.97 4.62
C ARG A 34 -18.06 22.11 4.57
N GLN A 35 -17.35 21.98 5.68
CA GLN A 35 -16.06 21.28 5.73
C GLN A 35 -16.23 19.86 6.27
N VAL A 36 -15.66 18.88 5.57
CA VAL A 36 -15.48 17.53 6.10
C VAL A 36 -14.34 17.55 7.11
N ARG A 37 -14.62 17.13 8.34
CA ARG A 37 -13.67 17.08 9.46
C ARG A 37 -13.12 15.67 9.68
N ALA A 38 -13.95 14.66 9.49
CA ALA A 38 -13.56 13.27 9.65
C ALA A 38 -14.42 12.35 8.78
N VAL A 39 -13.95 11.13 8.57
CA VAL A 39 -14.75 10.04 8.02
C VAL A 39 -14.72 8.89 9.01
N ILE A 40 -15.89 8.39 9.37
CA ILE A 40 -16.04 7.21 10.23
C ILE A 40 -16.30 6.02 9.33
N VAL A 41 -15.49 4.98 9.51
CA VAL A 41 -15.57 3.71 8.78
C VAL A 41 -15.52 2.56 9.77
N ASP A 42 -15.89 1.36 9.31
CA ASP A 42 -15.73 0.17 10.13
C ASP A 42 -14.23 -0.18 10.35
N PRO A 43 -13.88 -0.82 11.48
CA PRO A 43 -12.48 -1.12 11.78
C PRO A 43 -11.77 -2.01 10.76
N ALA A 44 -12.48 -2.92 10.09
CA ALA A 44 -11.88 -3.81 9.10
C ALA A 44 -11.52 -3.04 7.82
N ARG A 45 -12.41 -2.14 7.37
CA ARG A 45 -12.14 -1.23 6.25
C ARG A 45 -11.02 -0.25 6.56
N TYR A 46 -10.97 0.30 7.78
CA TYR A 46 -9.85 1.14 8.20
C TYR A 46 -8.51 0.40 8.06
N ARG A 47 -8.41 -0.82 8.59
CA ARG A 47 -7.18 -1.64 8.48
C ARG A 47 -6.77 -1.91 7.03
N ARG A 48 -7.74 -2.20 6.15
CA ARG A 48 -7.48 -2.39 4.71
C ARG A 48 -6.94 -1.12 4.06
N LEU A 49 -7.52 0.04 4.36
CA LEU A 49 -7.06 1.32 3.82
C LEU A 49 -5.64 1.67 4.30
N VAL A 50 -5.33 1.40 5.57
CA VAL A 50 -3.97 1.59 6.12
C VAL A 50 -2.97 0.69 5.40
N ALA A 51 -3.27 -0.61 5.29
CA ALA A 51 -2.40 -1.55 4.59
C ALA A 51 -2.16 -1.14 3.11
N LEU A 52 -3.20 -0.64 2.44
CA LEU A 52 -3.09 -0.13 1.08
C LEU A 52 -2.19 1.11 1.00
N ALA A 53 -2.35 2.06 1.93
CA ALA A 53 -1.54 3.26 1.98
C ALA A 53 -0.06 2.92 2.24
N GLU A 54 0.22 1.98 3.13
CA GLU A 54 1.58 1.50 3.40
C GLU A 54 2.20 0.80 2.19
N ARG A 55 1.41 -0.02 1.47
CA ARG A 55 1.86 -0.67 0.23
C ARG A 55 2.22 0.35 -0.84
N GLU A 56 1.36 1.34 -1.03
CA GLU A 56 1.59 2.40 -2.02
C GLU A 56 2.79 3.28 -1.65
N GLU A 57 2.98 3.58 -0.36
CA GLU A 57 4.15 4.30 0.12
C GLU A 57 5.44 3.49 -0.10
N ARG A 58 5.44 2.18 0.19
CA ARG A 58 6.55 1.28 -0.14
C ARG A 58 6.86 1.31 -1.63
N ARG A 59 5.83 1.21 -2.48
CA ARG A 59 5.98 1.31 -3.94
C ARG A 59 6.60 2.63 -4.37
N ARG A 60 6.13 3.77 -3.84
CA ARG A 60 6.69 5.09 -4.18
C ARG A 60 8.14 5.21 -3.77
N ARG A 61 8.50 4.78 -2.57
CA ARG A 61 9.91 4.75 -2.13
C ARG A 61 10.76 3.87 -3.01
N ALA A 62 10.24 2.71 -3.42
CA ALA A 62 10.92 1.88 -4.38
C ALA A 62 11.11 2.65 -5.69
N LEU A 63 10.07 3.23 -6.28
CA LEU A 63 10.18 3.94 -7.56
C LEU A 63 11.01 5.24 -7.51
N ALA A 64 11.14 5.87 -6.34
CA ALA A 64 11.92 7.10 -6.17
C ALA A 64 13.44 6.85 -6.16
N LEU A 65 13.89 5.60 -6.03
CA LEU A 65 15.31 5.27 -6.11
C LEU A 65 15.78 5.39 -7.58
N PRO A 66 16.78 6.24 -7.88
CA PRO A 66 17.28 6.41 -9.23
C PRO A 66 17.81 5.06 -9.75
N LEU A 67 17.28 4.64 -10.89
CA LEU A 67 17.81 3.49 -11.62
C LEU A 67 19.02 3.97 -12.41
N THR A 68 20.21 3.52 -12.02
CA THR A 68 21.40 3.69 -12.83
C THR A 68 21.26 2.80 -14.06
N ALA A 69 21.26 3.39 -15.25
CA ALA A 69 21.27 2.60 -16.48
C ALA A 69 22.55 1.76 -16.53
N ALA A 70 22.44 0.49 -16.91
CA ALA A 70 23.60 -0.35 -17.19
C ALA A 70 24.43 0.31 -18.31
N THR A 71 25.73 0.49 -18.06
CA THR A 71 26.63 1.15 -19.01
C THR A 71 27.61 0.18 -19.66
N SER A 72 27.63 -1.08 -19.22
CA SER A 72 28.48 -2.14 -19.77
C SER A 72 27.72 -3.47 -19.93
N GLN A 73 28.26 -4.38 -20.75
CA GLN A 73 27.71 -5.73 -20.90
C GLN A 73 27.71 -6.50 -19.57
N ALA A 74 28.75 -6.33 -18.74
CA ALA A 74 28.83 -6.95 -17.43
C ALA A 74 27.71 -6.48 -16.48
N ASP A 75 27.32 -5.20 -16.54
CA ASP A 75 26.19 -4.66 -15.77
C ASP A 75 24.86 -5.28 -16.24
N TRP A 76 24.71 -5.48 -17.55
CA TRP A 76 23.54 -6.13 -18.12
C TRP A 76 23.44 -7.59 -17.69
N ASP A 77 24.54 -8.35 -17.81
CA ASP A 77 24.59 -9.76 -17.43
C ASP A 77 24.31 -9.92 -15.92
N ALA A 78 24.86 -9.04 -15.08
CA ALA A 78 24.57 -9.01 -13.64
C ALA A 78 23.11 -8.68 -13.33
N GLY A 79 22.51 -7.75 -14.08
CA GLY A 79 21.09 -7.42 -13.97
C GLY A 79 20.17 -8.57 -14.36
N PHE A 80 20.46 -9.26 -15.47
CA PHE A 80 19.69 -10.44 -15.90
C PHE A 80 19.83 -11.61 -14.92
N ALA A 81 21.04 -11.88 -14.43
CA ALA A 81 21.26 -12.91 -13.41
C ALA A 81 20.55 -12.60 -12.08
N ALA A 82 20.36 -11.31 -11.74
CA ALA A 82 19.53 -10.92 -10.61
C ALA A 82 18.04 -11.19 -10.89
N LEU A 83 17.55 -10.86 -12.08
CA LEU A 83 16.16 -11.14 -12.48
C LEU A 83 15.84 -12.63 -12.53
N GLU A 84 16.77 -13.50 -12.96
CA GLU A 84 16.58 -14.95 -12.95
C GLU A 84 16.43 -15.49 -11.53
N ARG A 85 17.35 -15.15 -10.60
CA ARG A 85 17.27 -15.51 -9.18
C ARG A 85 15.97 -15.05 -8.53
N VAL A 86 15.56 -13.84 -8.88
CA VAL A 86 14.29 -13.26 -8.45
C VAL A 86 13.12 -14.09 -8.98
N SER A 87 13.11 -14.46 -10.26
CA SER A 87 12.04 -15.25 -10.87
C SER A 87 11.94 -16.65 -10.25
N GLU A 88 13.08 -17.25 -9.90
CA GLU A 88 13.15 -18.54 -9.20
C GLU A 88 12.54 -18.44 -7.80
N LYS A 89 12.74 -17.33 -7.09
CA LYS A 89 12.07 -17.08 -5.79
C LYS A 89 10.56 -16.95 -5.91
N PHE A 90 10.04 -16.58 -7.08
CA PHE A 90 8.61 -16.50 -7.36
C PHE A 90 8.01 -17.82 -7.86
N ALA A 91 8.83 -18.78 -8.27
CA ALA A 91 8.36 -20.09 -8.70
C ALA A 91 7.83 -20.90 -7.51
N GLY A 92 6.50 -20.95 -7.35
CA GLY A 92 5.82 -21.71 -6.29
C GLY A 92 5.25 -20.87 -5.15
N VAL A 93 5.27 -19.54 -5.27
CA VAL A 93 4.74 -18.61 -4.27
C VAL A 93 3.29 -18.28 -4.59
N SER A 94 2.39 -18.40 -3.59
CA SER A 94 0.98 -18.03 -3.75
C SER A 94 0.81 -16.51 -3.88
N ASP A 95 -0.25 -16.05 -4.55
CA ASP A 95 -0.49 -14.61 -4.81
C ASP A 95 -0.40 -13.72 -3.55
N ASP A 96 -0.70 -14.27 -2.37
CA ASP A 96 -0.66 -13.55 -1.09
C ASP A 96 0.76 -13.29 -0.54
N ASP A 97 1.75 -14.11 -0.95
CA ASP A 97 3.15 -13.98 -0.53
C ASP A 97 3.99 -13.13 -1.50
N LEU A 98 3.44 -12.82 -2.69
CA LEU A 98 4.10 -12.02 -3.72
C LEU A 98 4.47 -10.61 -3.24
N ASP A 99 3.63 -9.98 -2.42
CA ASP A 99 3.83 -8.59 -1.98
C ASP A 99 5.04 -8.38 -1.06
N THR A 100 5.42 -9.40 -0.29
CA THR A 100 6.62 -9.38 0.56
C THR A 100 7.86 -9.62 -0.29
N LEU A 101 7.80 -10.60 -1.20
CA LEU A 101 8.87 -10.93 -2.12
C LEU A 101 9.20 -9.80 -3.11
N PHE A 102 8.19 -9.09 -3.65
CA PHE A 102 8.43 -7.94 -4.52
C PHE A 102 9.28 -6.84 -3.86
N GLY A 103 9.13 -6.65 -2.55
CA GLY A 103 9.93 -5.70 -1.78
C GLY A 103 11.41 -6.10 -1.67
N GLU A 104 11.67 -7.38 -1.37
CA GLU A 104 13.03 -7.92 -1.24
C GLU A 104 13.75 -7.98 -2.59
N VAL A 105 13.03 -8.38 -3.63
CA VAL A 105 13.50 -8.46 -5.02
C VAL A 105 13.95 -7.10 -5.55
N LEU A 106 13.13 -6.06 -5.33
CA LEU A 106 13.47 -4.70 -5.75
C LEU A 106 14.71 -4.18 -5.01
N ALA A 107 14.95 -4.61 -3.77
CA ALA A 107 16.18 -4.28 -3.06
C ALA A 107 17.39 -5.03 -3.64
N GLU A 108 17.26 -6.33 -3.93
CA GLU A 108 18.34 -7.17 -4.44
C GLU A 108 18.87 -6.69 -5.80
N VAL A 109 17.98 -6.45 -6.78
CA VAL A 109 18.34 -5.95 -8.13
C VAL A 109 19.09 -4.61 -8.06
N ARG A 110 18.80 -3.79 -7.05
CA ARG A 110 19.41 -2.46 -6.90
C ARG A 110 20.77 -2.49 -6.22
N THR A 111 21.01 -3.43 -5.32
CA THR A 111 22.30 -3.58 -4.65
C THR A 111 23.37 -4.18 -5.56
N THR A 112 23.00 -5.05 -6.49
CA THR A 112 23.94 -5.65 -7.46
C THR A 112 24.50 -4.68 -8.49
N GLY A 113 23.91 -3.48 -8.65
CA GLY A 113 24.46 -2.41 -9.49
C GLY A 113 25.57 -1.58 -8.83
N THR A 114 25.92 -1.86 -7.56
CA THR A 114 27.02 -1.18 -6.85
C THR A 114 28.18 -2.15 -6.67
N SER A 115 28.92 -2.42 -7.74
CA SER A 115 30.20 -3.12 -7.61
C SER A 115 31.24 -2.14 -7.04
N PRO A 116 31.84 -2.39 -5.86
CA PRO A 116 32.97 -1.59 -5.39
C PRO A 116 34.21 -1.98 -6.20
N ALA A 117 34.79 -1.00 -6.88
CA ALA A 117 36.19 -1.04 -7.32
C ALA A 117 37.11 -0.65 -6.16
#